data_AF-A0A542S8E4-F1
#
_entry.id   AF-A0A542S8E4-F1
#
_cell.length_a   1.000
_cell.length_b   1.000
_cell.length_c   1.000
_cell.angle_alpha   90.00
_cell.angle_beta   90.00
_cell.angle_gamma   90.00
#
_symmetry.space_group_name_H-M   'P 1'
#
loop_
_entity.id
_entity.type
_entity.pdbx_description
1 polymer ?
#
loop_
_entity_poly.entity_id
_entity_poly.type
_entity_poly.pdbx_seq_one_letter_code
_entity_poly.pdbx_strand_id
1 'polypeptide(L)'
;MTLARTAAAAAVLALGFTVAPLTGAVAAPPTDAPCAKQQAQLDKAEAKLESLTAKLAAKKEAVAEAKAEVKASDTAQEKRNAKAELATAKEKKQHVQKAKKFQVQRVEHAQARLDKCLAAQPATPAPTA
;
A
#
# COMPACT_ATOMS: atom_id res chain seq x y z
N MET A 1 -17.97 -27.42 -22.83
CA MET A 1 -17.92 -27.04 -24.26
C MET A 1 -19.25 -26.42 -24.65
N THR A 2 -19.30 -25.10 -24.77
CA THR A 2 -20.21 -24.36 -25.67
C THR A 2 -19.69 -22.92 -25.75
N LEU A 3 -19.34 -22.52 -26.97
CA LEU A 3 -18.83 -21.21 -27.34
C LEU A 3 -20.00 -20.23 -27.53
N ALA A 4 -19.76 -18.96 -27.21
CA ALA A 4 -20.32 -17.85 -27.99
C ALA A 4 -19.30 -16.70 -28.05
N ARG A 5 -18.64 -16.59 -29.20
CA ARG A 5 -17.96 -15.39 -29.68
C ARG A 5 -19.03 -14.42 -30.14
N THR A 6 -19.07 -13.23 -29.57
CA THR A 6 -19.63 -12.04 -30.23
C THR A 6 -18.55 -10.97 -30.24
N ALA A 7 -18.10 -10.67 -31.45
CA ALA A 7 -17.15 -9.63 -31.75
C ALA A 7 -17.84 -8.26 -31.80
N ALA A 8 -17.03 -7.25 -31.49
CA ALA A 8 -17.04 -5.89 -32.03
C ALA A 8 -18.27 -4.97 -31.76
N ALA A 9 -18.02 -3.93 -30.96
CA ALA A 9 -18.27 -2.56 -31.40
C ALA A 9 -17.34 -1.62 -30.63
N ALA A 10 -16.43 -1.00 -31.37
CA ALA A 10 -15.61 0.10 -30.90
C ALA A 10 -16.50 1.30 -30.57
N ALA A 11 -16.33 1.84 -29.37
CA ALA A 11 -16.72 3.22 -29.05
C ALA A 11 -15.49 3.91 -28.46
N VAL A 12 -14.51 4.17 -29.35
CA VAL A 12 -13.44 5.12 -29.08
C VAL A 12 -14.11 6.50 -29.14
N LEU A 13 -14.50 7.04 -27.99
CA LEU A 13 -14.82 8.46 -27.88
C LEU A 13 -13.50 9.24 -27.99
N ALA A 14 -13.05 9.39 -29.23
CA ALA A 14 -12.05 10.34 -29.65
C ALA A 14 -12.67 11.74 -29.51
N LEU A 15 -12.54 12.32 -28.32
CA LEU A 15 -12.60 13.77 -28.17
C LEU A 15 -11.33 14.32 -28.81
N GLY A 16 -11.51 14.83 -30.02
CA GLY A 16 -10.47 15.42 -30.84
C GLY A 16 -9.73 16.51 -30.08
N PHE A 17 -8.41 16.36 -30.04
CA PHE A 17 -7.48 17.46 -29.83
C PHE A 17 -6.44 17.36 -30.94
N THR A 18 -6.78 17.92 -32.11
CA THR A 18 -5.82 18.16 -33.17
C THR A 18 -4.95 19.33 -32.78
N VAL A 19 -3.71 19.06 -32.35
CA VAL A 19 -2.65 20.07 -32.29
C VAL A 19 -1.55 19.64 -33.25
N ALA A 20 -1.29 20.51 -34.22
CA ALA A 20 -0.24 20.40 -35.21
C ALA A 20 1.17 20.28 -34.57
N PRO A 21 2.17 19.75 -35.31
CA PRO A 21 3.51 19.56 -34.80
C PRO A 21 4.25 20.90 -34.78
N LEU A 22 4.52 21.43 -33.59
CA LEU A 22 5.52 22.47 -33.40
C LEU A 22 6.87 21.81 -33.16
N THR A 23 7.68 21.75 -34.21
CA THR A 23 9.13 21.59 -34.09
C THR A 23 9.69 22.71 -33.23
N GLY A 24 10.14 22.36 -32.03
CA GLY A 24 10.77 23.27 -31.07
C GLY A 24 11.45 22.47 -29.98
N ALA A 25 12.63 21.95 -30.28
CA ALA A 25 13.51 21.32 -29.31
C ALA A 25 14.00 22.37 -28.30
N VAL A 26 13.35 22.44 -27.15
CA VAL A 26 14.05 22.52 -25.87
C VAL A 26 13.38 21.47 -24.98
N ALA A 27 14.12 20.41 -24.67
CA ALA A 27 13.65 19.43 -23.70
C ALA A 27 13.63 20.10 -22.33
N ALA A 28 12.52 20.73 -21.98
CA ALA A 28 12.17 20.90 -20.59
C ALA A 28 12.15 19.49 -19.97
N PRO A 29 12.78 19.26 -18.80
CA PRO A 29 12.74 17.95 -18.17
C PRO A 29 11.27 17.54 -18.02
N PRO A 30 10.90 16.28 -18.27
CA PRO A 30 9.51 15.84 -18.21
C PRO A 30 8.98 16.13 -16.81
N THR A 31 8.16 17.17 -16.68
CA THR A 31 7.37 17.48 -15.49
C THR A 31 6.09 16.65 -15.48
N ASP A 32 6.16 15.42 -16.02
CA ASP A 32 5.09 14.44 -16.00
C ASP A 32 4.78 14.03 -14.55
N ALA A 33 3.79 14.75 -14.01
CA ALA A 33 2.98 14.51 -12.82
C ALA A 33 3.74 13.98 -11.59
N PRO A 34 4.47 14.84 -10.85
CA PRO A 34 4.97 14.47 -9.53
C PRO A 34 3.86 13.84 -8.68
N CYS A 35 2.66 14.41 -8.69
CA CYS A 35 1.54 14.00 -7.84
C CYS A 35 1.05 12.58 -8.13
N ALA A 36 1.10 12.12 -9.39
CA ALA A 36 0.73 10.73 -9.75
C ALA A 36 1.69 9.71 -9.12
N LYS A 37 2.99 10.02 -9.04
CA LYS A 37 3.97 9.18 -8.32
C LYS A 37 3.75 9.23 -6.80
N GLN A 38 3.29 10.35 -6.24
CA GLN A 38 2.97 10.40 -4.81
C GLN A 38 1.71 9.62 -4.47
N GLN A 39 0.68 9.65 -5.33
CA GLN A 39 -0.50 8.80 -5.20
C GLN A 39 -0.10 7.32 -5.17
N ALA A 40 0.70 6.87 -6.15
CA ALA A 40 1.17 5.49 -6.18
C ALA A 40 2.00 5.07 -4.95
N GLN A 41 2.64 6.02 -4.26
CA GLN A 41 3.35 5.75 -3.00
C GLN A 41 2.39 5.65 -1.81
N LEU A 42 1.32 6.43 -1.80
CA LEU A 42 0.22 6.31 -0.84
C LEU A 42 -0.43 4.92 -0.96
N ASP A 43 -0.84 4.54 -2.16
CA ASP A 43 -1.52 3.26 -2.42
C ASP A 43 -0.67 2.06 -1.96
N LYS A 44 0.65 2.11 -2.25
CA LYS A 44 1.61 1.09 -1.79
C LYS A 44 1.76 1.08 -0.26
N ALA A 45 1.73 2.25 0.36
CA ALA A 45 1.87 2.37 1.80
C ALA A 45 0.63 1.83 2.53
N GLU A 46 -0.56 2.04 1.98
CA GLU A 46 -1.84 1.52 2.46
C GLU A 46 -1.91 -0.01 2.29
N ALA A 47 -1.56 -0.55 1.12
CA ALA A 47 -1.50 -2.00 0.90
C ALA A 47 -0.53 -2.69 1.88
N LYS A 48 0.60 -2.04 2.21
CA LYS A 48 1.54 -2.55 3.21
C LYS A 48 0.95 -2.51 4.63
N LEU A 49 0.16 -1.49 4.95
CA LEU A 49 -0.53 -1.34 6.23
C LEU A 49 -1.58 -2.44 6.42
N GLU A 50 -2.34 -2.76 5.38
CA GLU A 50 -3.29 -3.88 5.37
C GLU A 50 -2.57 -5.22 5.60
N SER A 51 -1.47 -5.47 4.87
CA SER A 51 -0.66 -6.68 5.04
C SER A 51 -0.11 -6.81 6.47
N LEU A 52 0.38 -5.72 7.08
CA LEU A 52 0.85 -5.72 8.46
C LEU A 52 -0.28 -5.92 9.47
N THR A 53 -1.48 -5.43 9.15
CA THR A 53 -2.67 -5.64 9.98
C THR A 53 -3.10 -7.10 9.97
N ALA A 54 -3.15 -7.74 8.80
CA ALA A 54 -3.40 -9.17 8.67
C ALA A 54 -2.36 -10.02 9.41
N LYS A 55 -1.06 -9.68 9.25
CA LYS A 55 0.02 -10.36 9.99
C LYS A 55 -0.13 -10.19 11.50
N LEU A 56 -0.54 -9.01 11.98
CA LEU A 56 -0.75 -8.78 13.40
C LEU A 56 -1.91 -9.62 13.93
N ALA A 57 -2.99 -9.80 13.15
CA ALA A 57 -4.09 -10.70 13.51
C ALA A 57 -3.61 -12.15 13.64
N ALA A 58 -2.91 -12.67 12.62
CA ALA A 58 -2.33 -14.02 12.66
C ALA A 58 -1.34 -14.21 13.83
N LYS A 59 -0.55 -13.18 14.18
CA LYS A 59 0.33 -13.25 15.37
C LYS A 59 -0.41 -13.18 16.70
N LYS A 60 -1.61 -12.59 16.76
CA LYS A 60 -2.45 -12.66 17.96
C LYS A 60 -2.99 -14.07 18.16
N GLU A 61 -3.42 -14.73 17.09
CA GLU A 61 -3.89 -16.12 17.09
C GLU A 61 -2.76 -17.07 17.52
N ALA A 62 -1.58 -16.98 16.89
CA ALA A 62 -0.43 -17.81 17.27
C ALA A 62 -0.02 -17.63 18.76
N VAL A 63 -0.18 -16.42 19.32
CA VAL A 63 0.05 -16.20 20.76
C VAL A 63 -1.04 -16.84 21.62
N ALA A 64 -2.28 -16.88 21.15
CA ALA A 64 -3.37 -17.56 21.85
C ALA A 64 -3.18 -19.08 21.83
N GLU A 65 -2.78 -19.65 20.70
CA GLU A 65 -2.43 -21.07 20.52
C GLU A 65 -1.24 -21.46 21.41
N ALA A 66 -0.12 -20.75 21.33
CA ALA A 66 1.04 -21.03 22.18
C ALA A 66 0.69 -20.89 23.68
N LYS A 67 -0.24 -20.01 24.05
CA LYS A 67 -0.74 -19.90 25.43
C LYS A 67 -1.62 -21.10 25.81
N ALA A 68 -2.38 -21.67 24.88
CA ALA A 68 -3.14 -22.89 25.08
C ALA A 68 -2.21 -24.10 25.24
N GLU A 69 -1.15 -24.21 24.44
CA GLU A 69 -0.13 -25.27 24.58
C GLU A 69 0.59 -25.23 25.93
N VAL A 70 0.92 -24.04 26.44
CA VAL A 70 1.48 -23.89 27.79
C VAL A 70 0.53 -24.42 28.87
N LYS A 71 -0.79 -24.25 28.67
CA LYS A 71 -1.82 -24.75 29.61
C LYS A 71 -2.06 -26.25 29.46
N ALA A 72 -1.96 -26.78 28.25
CA ALA A 72 -2.19 -28.20 27.93
C ALA A 72 -0.97 -29.08 28.17
N SER A 73 0.24 -28.49 28.28
CA SER A 73 1.45 -29.23 28.61
C SER A 73 1.36 -29.78 30.03
N ASP A 74 1.68 -31.05 30.24
CA ASP A 74 1.56 -31.70 31.55
C ASP A 74 2.91 -31.82 32.25
N THR A 75 3.98 -32.08 31.50
CA THR A 75 5.32 -32.22 32.08
C THR A 75 6.01 -30.87 32.27
N ALA A 76 6.96 -30.82 33.22
CA ALA A 76 7.79 -29.63 33.43
C ALA A 76 8.63 -29.28 32.20
N GLN A 77 9.10 -30.29 31.45
CA GLN A 77 9.90 -30.08 30.25
C GLN A 77 9.07 -29.48 29.11
N GLU A 78 7.89 -30.03 28.83
CA GLU A 78 6.96 -29.50 27.82
C GLU A 78 6.52 -28.08 28.16
N LYS A 79 6.17 -27.81 29.43
CA LYS A 79 5.83 -26.44 29.88
C LYS A 79 6.97 -25.46 29.66
N ARG A 80 8.23 -25.86 29.83
CA ARG A 80 9.39 -24.99 29.56
C ARG A 80 9.51 -24.67 28.07
N ASN A 81 9.39 -25.69 27.22
CA ASN A 81 9.45 -25.52 25.77
C ASN A 81 8.27 -24.66 25.26
N ALA A 82 7.04 -24.95 25.68
CA ALA A 82 5.86 -24.17 25.30
C ALA A 82 5.94 -22.71 25.77
N LYS A 83 6.55 -22.44 26.93
CA LYS A 83 6.79 -21.06 27.41
C LYS A 83 7.82 -20.33 26.54
N ALA A 84 8.86 -21.02 26.07
CA ALA A 84 9.83 -20.46 25.14
C ALA A 84 9.16 -20.09 23.81
N GLU A 85 8.35 -21.00 23.26
CA GLU A 85 7.55 -20.73 22.05
C GLU A 85 6.57 -19.56 22.24
N LEU A 86 5.89 -19.49 23.39
CA LEU A 86 5.03 -18.35 23.73
C LEU A 86 5.82 -17.03 23.80
N ALA A 87 7.04 -17.04 24.34
CA ALA A 87 7.90 -15.86 24.38
C ALA A 87 8.28 -15.40 22.96
N THR A 88 8.71 -16.33 22.10
CA THR A 88 9.03 -16.05 20.71
C THR A 88 7.81 -15.58 19.91
N ALA A 89 6.62 -16.16 20.13
CA ALA A 89 5.38 -15.72 19.52
C ALA A 89 5.02 -14.28 19.93
N LYS A 90 5.16 -13.94 21.21
CA LYS A 90 4.95 -12.58 21.73
C LYS A 90 5.94 -11.59 21.13
N GLU A 91 7.21 -11.94 21.01
CA GLU A 91 8.23 -11.10 20.41
C GLU A 91 7.91 -10.81 18.93
N LYS A 92 7.62 -11.86 18.14
CA LYS A 92 7.17 -11.74 16.74
C LYS A 92 5.94 -10.84 16.61
N LYS A 93 4.95 -10.96 17.52
CA LYS A 93 3.79 -10.07 17.56
C LYS A 93 4.19 -8.62 17.79
N GLN A 94 5.10 -8.36 18.75
CA GLN A 94 5.57 -7.01 19.04
C GLN A 94 6.32 -6.39 17.85
N HIS A 95 7.17 -7.15 17.17
CA HIS A 95 7.86 -6.69 15.95
C HIS A 95 6.87 -6.26 14.86
N VAL A 96 5.86 -7.09 14.58
CA VAL A 96 4.82 -6.75 13.59
C VAL A 96 4.00 -5.53 14.05
N GLN A 97 3.70 -5.44 15.35
CA GLN A 97 2.98 -4.28 15.91
C GLN A 97 3.78 -2.99 15.76
N LYS A 98 5.09 -3.01 16.04
CA LYS A 98 6.00 -1.87 15.84
C LYS A 98 6.08 -1.50 14.35
N ALA A 99 6.28 -2.49 13.48
CA ALA A 99 6.29 -2.28 12.03
C ALA A 99 4.99 -1.63 11.53
N LYS A 100 3.82 -2.06 12.05
CA LYS A 100 2.53 -1.43 11.74
C LYS A 100 2.51 0.05 12.16
N LYS A 101 2.97 0.39 13.36
CA LYS A 101 3.03 1.79 13.82
C LYS A 101 3.90 2.66 12.91
N PHE A 102 5.08 2.17 12.53
CA PHE A 102 5.93 2.88 11.56
C PHE A 102 5.25 3.02 10.20
N GLN A 103 4.51 1.99 9.76
CA GLN A 103 3.80 2.05 8.50
C GLN A 103 2.65 3.08 8.51
N VAL A 104 1.94 3.24 9.64
CA VAL A 104 0.94 4.31 9.80
C VAL A 104 1.58 5.68 9.60
N GLN A 105 2.72 5.95 10.26
CA GLN A 105 3.44 7.21 10.07
C GLN A 105 3.91 7.41 8.63
N ARG A 106 4.32 6.33 7.94
CA ARG A 106 4.69 6.41 6.51
C ARG A 106 3.51 6.75 5.62
N VAL A 107 2.31 6.24 5.93
CA VAL A 107 1.07 6.61 5.22
C VAL A 107 0.76 8.09 5.46
N GLU A 108 0.81 8.56 6.71
CA GLU A 108 0.61 9.98 7.05
C GLU A 108 1.59 10.89 6.30
N HIS A 109 2.86 10.52 6.25
CA HIS A 109 3.88 11.27 5.51
C HIS A 109 3.66 11.23 3.99
N ALA A 110 3.19 10.10 3.45
CA ALA A 110 2.88 9.97 2.03
C ALA A 110 1.68 10.86 1.66
N GLN A 111 0.65 10.88 2.50
CA GLN A 111 -0.50 11.77 2.35
C GLN A 111 -0.07 13.24 2.39
N ALA A 112 0.72 13.64 3.40
CA ALA A 112 1.21 15.01 3.49
C ALA A 112 2.06 15.43 2.28
N ARG A 113 2.80 14.50 1.65
CA ARG A 113 3.53 14.77 0.40
C ARG A 113 2.60 14.92 -0.80
N LEU A 114 1.54 14.12 -0.86
CA LEU A 114 0.52 14.25 -1.90
C LEU A 114 -0.19 15.60 -1.78
N ASP A 115 -0.64 15.96 -0.58
CA ASP A 115 -1.32 17.24 -0.32
C ASP A 115 -0.43 18.43 -0.73
N LYS A 116 0.86 18.40 -0.35
CA LYS A 116 1.83 19.41 -0.78
C LYS A 116 2.03 19.45 -2.28
N CYS A 117 2.04 18.29 -2.94
CA CYS A 117 2.16 18.25 -4.40
C CYS A 117 0.92 18.87 -5.07
N LEU A 118 -0.26 18.49 -4.61
CA LEU A 118 -1.53 19.01 -5.14
C LEU A 118 -1.63 20.53 -4.94
N ALA A 119 -1.20 21.04 -3.78
CA ALA A 119 -1.14 22.48 -3.50
C ALA A 119 -0.09 23.23 -4.32
N ALA A 120 0.99 22.55 -4.74
CA ALA A 120 2.06 23.13 -5.56
C ALA A 120 1.77 23.04 -7.08
N GLN A 121 0.64 22.43 -7.50
CA GLN A 121 0.26 22.45 -8.91
C GLN A 121 -0.08 23.89 -9.31
N PRO A 122 0.60 24.45 -10.33
CA PRO A 122 0.26 25.78 -10.81
C PRO A 122 -1.17 25.75 -11.34
N ALA A 123 -2.03 26.62 -10.81
CA ALA A 123 -3.29 26.94 -11.46
C ALA A 123 -2.95 27.41 -12.87
N THR A 124 -3.39 26.67 -13.87
CA THR A 124 -3.26 27.02 -15.28
C THR A 124 -3.72 28.48 -15.44
N PRO A 125 -2.87 29.42 -15.87
CA PRO A 125 -3.34 30.78 -16.14
C PRO A 125 -4.40 30.70 -17.24
N ALA A 126 -5.58 31.24 -16.94
CA ALA A 126 -6.67 31.38 -17.89
C ALA A 126 -6.15 32.05 -19.17
N PRO A 127 -6.60 31.63 -20.37
CA PRO A 127 -6.22 32.32 -21.60
C PRO A 127 -6.80 33.75 -21.53
N THR A 128 -5.93 34.73 -21.35
CA THR A 128 -6.29 36.15 -21.47
C THR A 128 -6.71 36.39 -22.92
N ALA A 129 -7.99 36.72 -23.10
CA ALA A 129 -8.58 37.12 -24.38
C ALA A 129 -8.06 38.49 -24.85
#